data_AF-A0A6S7GIL6-F1
#
_entry.id   AF-A0A6S7GIL6-F1
#
_cell.length_a   1.000
_cell.length_b   1.000
_cell.length_c   1.000
_cell.angle_alpha   90.00
_cell.angle_beta   90.00
_cell.angle_gamma   90.00
#
_symmetry.space_group_name_H-M   'P 1'
#
loop_
_entity.id
_entity.type
_entity.pdbx_description
1 polymer ?
#
loop_
_entity_poly.entity_id
_entity_poly.type
_entity_poly.pdbx_seq_one_letter_code
_entity_poly.pdbx_strand_id
1 'polypeptide(L)'
;GSAVYKAFTYYKSCMDESSIQNDGIKPVLDVIEKYGSWNITNKNWNGDSWILEKILARVLVDLQTPAFLSFDIKSSYYNTSEIFITVS
;
A
#
# COMPACT_ATOMS: atom_id res chain seq x y z
N GLY A 1 22.21 9.45 -2.17
CA GLY A 1 22.58 8.20 -2.85
C GLY A 1 22.14 8.25 -4.31
N SER A 2 22.96 7.78 -5.24
CA SER A 2 22.63 7.75 -6.67
C SER A 2 21.49 6.76 -6.97
N ALA A 3 20.85 6.90 -8.14
CA ALA A 3 19.84 5.94 -8.60
C ALA A 3 20.39 4.50 -8.64
N VAL A 4 21.63 4.36 -9.12
CA VAL A 4 22.36 3.08 -9.16
C VAL A 4 22.55 2.51 -7.76
N TYR A 5 22.96 3.34 -6.80
CA TYR A 5 23.11 2.89 -5.41
C TYR A 5 21.79 2.38 -4.82
N LYS A 6 20.67 3.10 -5.02
CA LYS A 6 19.34 2.66 -4.57
C LYS A 6 18.93 1.32 -5.20
N ALA A 7 19.16 1.15 -6.50
CA ALA A 7 18.87 -0.09 -7.21
C ALA A 7 19.67 -1.28 -6.63
N PHE A 8 20.97 -1.09 -6.36
CA PHE A 8 21.78 -2.13 -5.72
C PHE A 8 21.37 -2.42 -4.29
N THR A 9 21.03 -1.41 -3.49
CA THR A 9 20.53 -1.62 -2.12
C THR A 9 19.22 -2.40 -2.14
N TYR A 10 18.27 -2.02 -3.00
CA TYR A 10 17.00 -2.73 -3.17
C TYR A 10 17.21 -4.18 -3.59
N TYR A 11 18.07 -4.42 -4.59
CA TYR A 11 18.44 -5.76 -5.02
C TYR A 11 19.00 -6.59 -3.85
N LYS A 12 19.97 -6.04 -3.10
CA LYS A 12 20.57 -6.73 -1.95
C LYS A 12 19.55 -7.06 -0.87
N SER A 13 18.61 -6.16 -0.55
CA SER A 13 17.55 -6.45 0.43
C SER A 13 16.60 -7.54 -0.04
N CYS A 14 16.31 -7.64 -1.34
CA CYS A 14 15.47 -8.71 -1.88
C CYS A 14 16.18 -10.07 -1.90
N MET A 15 17.50 -10.09 -2.05
CA MET A 15 18.29 -11.33 -2.10
C MET A 15 18.69 -11.85 -0.71
N ASP A 16 18.48 -11.09 0.35
CA ASP A 16 18.74 -11.52 1.73
C ASP A 16 17.57 -12.35 2.29
N GLU A 17 17.47 -13.58 1.81
CA GLU A 17 16.42 -14.52 2.25
C GLU A 17 16.47 -14.83 3.74
N SER A 18 17.66 -14.77 4.37
CA SER A 18 17.81 -15.05 5.80
C SER A 18 17.10 -13.98 6.63
N SER A 19 17.31 -12.70 6.32
CA SER A 19 16.61 -11.61 6.99
C SER A 19 15.09 -11.70 6.77
N ILE A 20 14.65 -11.99 5.55
CA ILE A 20 13.22 -12.16 5.22
C ILE A 20 12.59 -13.29 6.04
N GLN A 21 13.27 -14.44 6.15
CA GLN A 21 12.79 -15.59 6.91
C GLN A 21 12.76 -15.31 8.42
N ASN A 22 13.76 -14.60 8.94
CA ASN A 22 13.82 -14.22 10.35
C ASN A 22 12.67 -13.27 10.75
N ASP A 23 12.30 -12.33 9.87
CA ASP A 23 11.18 -11.40 10.10
C ASP A 23 9.81 -12.10 9.98
N GLY A 24 9.72 -13.14 9.14
CA GLY A 24 8.51 -13.93 8.96
C GLY A 24 7.31 -13.08 8.53
N ILE A 25 6.14 -13.31 9.16
CA ILE A 25 4.90 -12.59 8.83
C ILE A 25 4.80 -11.21 9.50
N LYS A 26 5.72 -10.88 10.41
CA LYS A 26 5.61 -9.67 11.25
C LYS A 26 5.47 -8.39 10.42
N PRO A 27 6.28 -8.14 9.36
CA PRO A 27 6.16 -6.91 8.59
C PRO A 27 4.76 -6.72 7.99
N VAL A 28 4.11 -7.81 7.57
CA VAL A 28 2.75 -7.77 7.02
C VAL A 28 1.72 -7.47 8.10
N LEU A 29 1.85 -8.07 9.29
CA LEU A 29 0.96 -7.78 10.42
C LEU A 29 1.08 -6.32 10.89
N ASP A 30 2.29 -5.76 10.91
CA ASP A 30 2.52 -4.36 11.26
C ASP A 30 1.85 -3.42 10.25
N VAL A 31 1.88 -3.77 8.95
CA VAL A 31 1.16 -3.04 7.89
C VAL A 31 -0.35 -3.12 8.12
N ILE A 32 -0.91 -4.30 8.39
CA ILE A 32 -2.34 -4.47 8.65
C ILE A 32 -2.78 -3.61 9.85
N GLU A 33 -2.02 -3.62 10.94
CA GLU A 33 -2.33 -2.83 12.13
C GLU A 33 -2.29 -1.30 11.84
N LYS A 34 -1.31 -0.84 11.05
CA LYS A 34 -1.19 0.57 10.64
C LYS A 34 -2.44 1.10 9.90
N TYR A 35 -3.13 0.24 9.14
CA TYR A 35 -4.32 0.61 8.38
C TYR A 35 -5.64 0.20 9.05
N GLY A 36 -5.64 0.10 10.38
CA GLY A 36 -6.87 -0.08 11.16
C GLY A 36 -7.23 -1.53 11.45
N SER A 37 -6.33 -2.48 11.14
CA SER A 37 -6.43 -3.89 11.51
C SER A 37 -7.72 -4.57 11.00
N TRP A 38 -7.99 -5.79 11.49
CA TRP A 38 -9.18 -6.56 11.15
C TRP A 38 -9.55 -7.57 12.25
N ASN A 39 -10.70 -8.23 12.13
CA ASN A 39 -11.13 -9.23 13.12
C ASN A 39 -10.42 -10.59 12.99
N ILE A 40 -9.71 -10.87 11.89
CA ILE A 40 -9.12 -12.19 11.63
C ILE A 40 -7.92 -12.45 12.56
N THR A 41 -7.02 -11.47 12.70
CA THR A 41 -5.81 -11.59 13.53
C THR A 41 -5.89 -10.77 14.83
N ASN A 42 -6.86 -9.87 14.98
CA ASN A 42 -7.06 -9.08 16.18
C ASN A 42 -8.49 -9.27 16.72
N LYS A 43 -8.63 -10.11 17.75
CA LYS A 43 -9.93 -10.41 18.39
C LYS A 43 -10.57 -9.22 19.11
N ASN A 44 -9.78 -8.19 19.42
CA ASN A 44 -10.25 -6.98 20.08
C ASN A 44 -10.53 -5.86 19.06
N TRP A 45 -10.51 -6.17 17.76
CA TRP A 45 -10.78 -5.21 16.71
C TRP A 45 -12.21 -4.68 16.80
N ASN A 46 -12.36 -3.36 16.74
CA ASN A 46 -13.64 -2.69 16.78
C ASN A 46 -13.98 -2.05 15.43
N GLY A 47 -14.95 -2.66 14.73
CA GLY A 47 -15.43 -2.18 13.43
C GLY A 47 -16.12 -0.82 13.48
N ASP A 48 -16.67 -0.40 14.63
CA ASP A 48 -17.37 0.90 14.74
C ASP A 48 -16.42 2.08 14.56
N SER A 49 -15.13 1.89 14.86
CA SER A 49 -14.09 2.89 14.65
C SER A 49 -13.52 2.89 13.23
N TRP A 50 -13.91 1.91 12.42
CA TRP A 50 -13.36 1.65 11.10
C TRP A 50 -14.19 2.36 10.03
N ILE A 51 -13.66 3.48 9.54
CA ILE A 51 -14.32 4.31 8.54
C ILE A 51 -13.86 3.88 7.15
N LEU A 52 -14.72 3.15 6.44
CA LEU A 52 -14.44 2.51 5.15
C LEU A 52 -13.74 3.45 4.16
N GLU A 53 -14.31 4.62 3.89
CA GLU A 53 -13.77 5.54 2.88
C GLU A 53 -12.37 6.04 3.24
N LYS A 54 -12.11 6.27 4.53
CA LYS A 54 -10.79 6.74 5.00
C LYS A 54 -9.74 5.64 4.91
N ILE A 55 -10.11 4.42 5.30
CA ILE A 55 -9.17 3.30 5.27
C ILE A 55 -8.86 2.90 3.84
N LEU A 56 -9.87 2.78 2.98
CA LEU A 56 -9.68 2.48 1.57
C LEU A 56 -8.84 3.56 0.85
N ALA A 57 -9.11 4.84 1.09
CA ALA A 57 -8.32 5.92 0.51
C ALA A 57 -6.85 5.87 0.96
N ARG A 58 -6.58 5.60 2.25
CA ARG A 58 -5.21 5.48 2.77
C ARG A 58 -4.48 4.27 2.23
N VAL A 59 -5.14 3.11 2.16
CA VAL A 59 -4.57 1.89 1.58
C VAL A 59 -4.24 2.11 0.11
N LEU A 60 -5.15 2.75 -0.64
CA LEU A 60 -4.91 3.06 -2.05
C LEU A 60 -3.72 4.01 -2.25
N VAL A 61 -3.66 5.12 -1.52
CA VAL A 61 -2.62 6.14 -1.70
C VAL A 61 -1.25 5.65 -1.22
N ASP A 62 -1.20 4.99 -0.05
CA ASP A 62 0.07 4.61 0.57
C ASP A 62 0.63 3.29 0.02
N LEU A 63 -0.25 2.34 -0.37
CA LEU A 63 0.15 1.01 -0.82
C LEU A 63 -0.12 0.74 -2.30
N GLN A 64 -0.73 1.68 -3.03
CA GLN A 64 -1.12 1.51 -4.44
C GLN A 64 -1.95 0.23 -4.67
N THR A 65 -2.73 -0.16 -3.66
CA THR A 65 -3.53 -1.39 -3.68
C THR A 65 -5.01 -1.01 -3.66
N PRO A 66 -5.67 -0.94 -4.83
CA PRO A 66 -7.09 -0.63 -4.89
C PRO A 66 -7.92 -1.77 -4.31
N ALA A 67 -8.93 -1.40 -3.52
CA ALA A 67 -9.95 -2.30 -3.03
C ALA A 67 -11.32 -1.71 -3.36
N PHE A 68 -12.16 -2.49 -4.05
CA PHE A 68 -13.46 -2.12 -4.63
C PHE A 68 -13.43 -1.07 -5.76
N LEU A 69 -12.65 -0.01 -5.62
CA LEU A 69 -12.51 1.07 -6.60
C LEU A 69 -11.03 1.33 -6.87
N SER A 70 -10.65 1.44 -8.14
CA SER A 70 -9.35 2.01 -8.52
C SER A 70 -9.51 3.50 -8.81
N PHE A 71 -8.57 4.30 -8.31
CA PHE A 71 -8.47 5.71 -8.68
C PHE A 71 -7.12 5.97 -9.33
N ASP A 72 -7.16 6.61 -10.49
CA ASP A 72 -5.97 6.92 -11.27
C ASP A 72 -5.99 8.37 -11.74
N ILE A 73 -4.81 8.95 -11.89
CA ILE A 73 -4.63 10.27 -12.47
C ILE A 73 -4.24 10.08 -13.94
N LYS A 74 -5.10 10.50 -14.86
CA LYS A 74 -4.88 10.35 -16.31
C LYS A 74 -5.03 11.69 -17.01
N SER A 75 -4.20 11.90 -18.04
CA SER A 75 -4.36 13.05 -18.92
C SER A 75 -5.54 12.84 -19.88
N SER A 76 -6.17 13.94 -20.31
CA SER A 76 -7.19 13.89 -21.35
C SER A 76 -6.62 13.28 -22.63
N TYR A 77 -7.43 12.48 -23.32
CA TYR A 77 -7.08 12.00 -24.66
C TYR A 77 -7.05 13.15 -25.68
N TYR A 78 -7.86 14.20 -25.46
CA TYR A 78 -7.98 15.34 -26.37
C TYR A 78 -6.99 16.47 -26.04
N ASN A 79 -6.64 16.64 -24.76
CA ASN A 79 -5.75 17.69 -24.29
C ASN A 79 -4.82 17.18 -23.18
N THR A 80 -3.56 16.89 -23.51
CA THR A 80 -2.62 16.28 -22.57
C THR A 80 -2.20 17.21 -21.41
N SER A 81 -2.54 18.50 -21.46
CA SER A 81 -2.34 19.44 -20.35
C SER A 81 -3.47 19.37 -19.31
N GLU A 82 -4.61 18.76 -19.64
CA GLU A 82 -5.71 18.51 -18.72
C GLU A 82 -5.54 17.17 -18.02
N ILE A 83 -5.79 17.15 -16.72
CA ILE A 83 -5.60 15.98 -15.85
C ILE A 83 -6.93 15.67 -15.15
N PHE A 84 -7.34 14.41 -15.15
CA PHE A 84 -8.57 13.94 -14.53
C PHE A 84 -8.30 12.77 -13.58
N ILE A 85 -9.13 12.69 -12.54
CA ILE A 85 -9.24 11.49 -11.71
C ILE A 85 -10.19 10.54 -12.42
N THR A 86 -9.73 9.32 -12.69
CA THR A 86 -10.53 8.24 -13.24
C THR A 86 -10.89 7.26 -12.13
N VAL A 87 -12.12 6.75 -12.15
CA VAL A 87 -12.58 5.67 -11.27
C VAL A 87 -12.94 4.47 -12.14
N SER A 88 -12.45 3.28 -11.80
CA SER A 88 -12.76 2.02 -12.49
C SER A 88 -12.96 0.86 -11.54
#